data_AF-A0A814KAR0-F1
#
_entry.id   AF-A0A814KAR0-F1
#
_cell.length_a   1.000
_cell.length_b   1.000
_cell.length_c   1.000
_cell.angle_alpha   90.00
_cell.angle_beta   90.00
_cell.angle_gamma   90.00
#
_symmetry.space_group_name_H-M   'P 1'
#
loop_
_entity.id
_entity.type
_entity.pdbx_description
1 polymer ?
#
loop_
_entity_poly.entity_id
_entity_poly.type
_entity_poly.pdbx_seq_one_letter_code
_entity_poly.pdbx_strand_id
1 'polypeptide(L)'
;MESILDSKSFLHNRINSFKGTGFDKMRSKCSSKRMAEAGFYSMQADSDLVKCFACGVEIQNWSKSSDDPWLQHEKQSPECLYLKVKKSYSNELTVKEFIEIEKFRCLQMNDRYFQQKSKTIKDMLDLVQNLTSDQEIVTTIDENNQVHIEVKTK
;
A
#
# COMPACT_ATOMS: atom_id res chain seq x y z
N MET A 1 -6.72 9.50 14.44
CA MET A 1 -6.35 10.05 13.12
C MET A 1 -4.86 10.37 13.24
N GLU A 2 -3.99 9.70 12.48
CA GLU A 2 -2.58 10.13 12.42
C GLU A 2 -2.54 11.59 11.96
N SER A 3 -1.63 12.39 12.54
CA SER A 3 -1.48 13.78 12.12
C SER A 3 -1.12 13.82 10.64
N ILE A 4 -1.53 14.87 9.91
CA ILE A 4 -1.02 15.12 8.54
C ILE A 4 0.52 15.09 8.54
N LEU A 5 1.14 15.54 9.64
CA LEU A 5 2.58 15.55 9.82
C LEU A 5 3.19 14.15 9.98
N ASP A 6 2.41 13.12 10.27
CA ASP A 6 2.89 11.72 10.39
C ASP A 6 2.81 10.97 9.05
N SER A 7 2.19 11.59 8.04
CA SER A 7 1.96 10.98 6.73
C SER A 7 3.24 10.47 6.08
N LYS A 8 3.18 9.25 5.52
CA LYS A 8 4.27 8.64 4.73
C LYS A 8 4.49 9.32 3.37
N SER A 9 3.67 10.30 3.02
CA SER A 9 3.94 11.22 1.91
C SER A 9 5.24 12.00 2.10
N PHE A 10 5.60 12.30 3.35
CA PHE A 10 6.84 13.00 3.67
C PHE A 10 8.03 12.05 3.80
N LEU A 11 9.15 12.39 3.16
CA LEU A 11 10.35 11.56 3.13
C LEU A 11 10.87 11.23 4.54
N HIS A 12 10.86 12.20 5.44
CA HIS A 12 11.30 12.01 6.84
C HIS A 12 10.54 10.87 7.53
N ASN A 13 9.22 10.82 7.36
CA ASN A 13 8.37 9.80 7.99
C ASN A 13 8.56 8.41 7.38
N ARG A 14 8.93 8.35 6.09
CA ARG A 14 9.34 7.10 5.44
C ARG A 14 10.67 6.62 6.01
N ILE A 15 11.68 7.48 6.11
CA ILE A 15 12.98 7.12 6.71
C ILE A 15 12.77 6.62 8.15
N ASN A 16 11.99 7.34 8.95
CA ASN A 16 11.71 6.96 10.33
C ASN A 16 11.00 5.61 10.47
N SER A 17 10.19 5.20 9.49
CA SER A 17 9.51 3.89 9.52
C SER A 17 10.47 2.70 9.50
N PHE A 18 11.71 2.92 9.07
CA PHE A 18 12.72 1.87 9.01
C PHE A 18 13.56 1.75 10.28
N LYS A 19 13.38 2.61 11.29
CA LYS A 19 14.16 2.53 12.53
C LYS A 19 13.96 1.16 13.20
N GLY A 20 15.06 0.51 13.57
CA GLY A 20 15.03 -0.82 14.20
C GLY A 20 14.84 -1.99 13.23
N THR A 21 14.48 -1.74 11.97
CA THR A 21 14.32 -2.79 10.95
C THR A 21 15.66 -3.34 10.48
N GLY A 22 15.62 -4.43 9.71
CA GLY A 22 16.79 -4.96 9.01
C GLY A 22 17.46 -3.95 8.09
N PHE A 23 16.70 -3.00 7.50
CA PHE A 23 17.20 -2.00 6.55
C PHE A 23 17.93 -0.83 7.22
N ASP A 24 17.66 -0.57 8.50
CA ASP A 24 18.27 0.51 9.30
C ASP A 24 19.78 0.37 9.41
N LYS A 25 20.22 -0.88 9.53
CA LYS A 25 21.63 -1.23 9.75
C LYS A 25 22.36 -1.53 8.44
N MET A 26 21.68 -1.48 7.29
CA MET A 26 22.28 -1.84 6.00
C MET A 26 23.10 -0.69 5.41
N ARG A 27 24.30 -1.03 4.96
CA ARG A 27 25.16 -0.16 4.13
C ARG A 27 25.09 -0.51 2.63
N SER A 28 24.08 -1.28 2.22
CA SER A 28 23.86 -1.67 0.82
C SER A 28 22.88 -0.75 0.09
N LYS A 29 22.59 -1.07 -1.18
CA LYS A 29 21.57 -0.36 -1.99
C LYS A 29 20.18 -0.35 -1.34
N CYS A 30 19.90 -1.33 -0.48
CA CYS A 30 18.65 -1.44 0.29
C CYS A 30 18.68 -0.71 1.64
N SER A 31 19.56 0.29 1.84
CA SER A 31 19.53 1.13 3.05
C SER A 31 18.17 1.84 3.23
N SER A 32 17.80 2.14 4.48
CA SER A 32 16.57 2.87 4.81
C SER A 32 16.37 4.14 3.99
N LYS A 33 17.45 4.88 3.73
CA LYS A 33 17.41 6.09 2.91
C LYS A 33 17.00 5.78 1.47
N ARG A 34 17.62 4.79 0.84
CA ARG A 34 17.32 4.39 -0.55
C ARG A 34 15.93 3.78 -0.69
N MET A 35 15.48 3.00 0.30
CA MET A 35 14.10 2.52 0.36
C MET A 35 13.11 3.70 0.40
N ALA A 36 13.32 4.65 1.31
CA ALA A 36 12.47 5.82 1.47
C ALA A 36 12.46 6.74 0.24
N GLU A 37 13.61 6.93 -0.41
CA GLU A 37 13.73 7.72 -1.64
C GLU A 37 13.11 7.03 -2.86
N ALA A 38 13.01 5.69 -2.87
CA ALA A 38 12.23 4.94 -3.85
C ALA A 38 10.72 4.96 -3.54
N GLY A 39 10.30 5.65 -2.47
CA GLY A 39 8.90 5.83 -2.10
C GLY A 39 8.38 4.81 -1.08
N PHE A 40 9.24 3.95 -0.53
CA PHE A 40 8.84 2.90 0.41
C PHE A 40 8.85 3.35 1.87
N TYR A 41 7.99 2.74 2.66
CA TYR A 41 8.05 2.76 4.13
C TYR A 41 7.86 1.33 4.65
N SER A 42 8.40 1.03 5.83
CA SER A 42 8.21 -0.28 6.46
C SER A 42 6.80 -0.41 7.02
N MET A 43 6.15 -1.55 6.75
CA MET A 43 4.83 -1.84 7.31
C MET A 43 4.91 -2.39 8.73
N GLN A 44 6.00 -3.08 9.08
CA GLN A 44 6.22 -3.72 10.38
C GLN A 44 7.71 -3.66 10.74
N ALA A 45 8.05 -3.62 12.04
CA ALA A 45 9.43 -3.46 12.48
C ALA A 45 10.29 -4.72 12.22
N ASP A 46 9.71 -5.91 12.44
CA ASP A 46 10.40 -7.20 12.33
C ASP A 46 10.17 -7.90 10.97
N SER A 47 9.78 -7.14 9.95
CA SER A 47 9.53 -7.63 8.59
C SER A 47 10.36 -6.87 7.56
N ASP A 48 10.59 -7.50 6.41
CA ASP A 48 11.12 -6.83 5.23
C ASP A 48 10.02 -6.34 4.26
N LEU A 49 8.75 -6.47 4.66
CA LEU A 49 7.60 -5.97 3.93
C LEU A 49 7.58 -4.44 3.93
N VAL A 50 7.69 -3.88 2.73
CA VAL A 50 7.62 -2.43 2.51
C VAL A 50 6.47 -2.08 1.59
N LYS A 51 5.95 -0.86 1.73
CA LYS A 51 4.84 -0.35 0.92
C LYS A 51 5.15 1.01 0.33
N CYS A 52 4.80 1.22 -0.94
CA CYS A 52 4.92 2.54 -1.55
C CYS A 52 3.82 3.47 -1.01
N PHE A 53 4.18 4.69 -0.59
CA PHE A 53 3.18 5.66 -0.14
C PHE A 53 2.21 6.10 -1.25
N ALA A 54 2.67 6.15 -2.50
CA ALA A 54 1.92 6.74 -3.62
C ALA A 54 1.03 5.72 -4.34
N CYS A 55 1.62 4.64 -4.85
CA CYS A 55 0.88 3.60 -5.57
C CYS A 55 0.45 2.44 -4.67
N GLY A 56 0.90 2.38 -3.42
CA GLY A 56 0.51 1.31 -2.50
C GLY A 56 0.99 -0.09 -2.86
N VAL A 57 1.94 -0.26 -3.80
CA VAL A 57 2.55 -1.58 -4.07
C VAL A 57 3.28 -2.06 -2.84
N GLU A 58 3.17 -3.35 -2.56
CA GLU A 58 3.81 -4.03 -1.43
C GLU A 58 4.87 -5.00 -1.95
N ILE A 59 6.07 -4.96 -1.38
CA ILE A 59 7.20 -5.80 -1.79
C ILE A 59 7.88 -6.38 -0.54
N GLN A 60 8.18 -7.67 -0.58
CA GLN A 60 8.85 -8.45 0.46
C GLN A 60 9.90 -9.38 -0.16
N ASN A 61 10.66 -10.10 0.68
CA ASN A 61 11.74 -11.01 0.29
C ASN A 61 12.92 -10.31 -0.42
N TRP A 62 13.42 -9.24 0.17
CA TRP A 62 14.50 -8.43 -0.40
C TRP A 62 15.87 -9.10 -0.30
N SER A 63 16.57 -9.18 -1.43
CA SER A 63 17.97 -9.58 -1.49
C SER A 63 18.88 -8.44 -1.04
N LYS A 64 19.52 -8.63 0.12
CA LYS A 64 20.37 -7.62 0.77
C LYS A 64 21.56 -7.15 -0.07
N SER A 65 22.04 -7.97 -1.01
CA SER A 65 23.26 -7.73 -1.80
C SER A 65 23.00 -7.30 -3.24
N SER A 66 21.84 -7.62 -3.83
CA SER A 66 21.60 -7.43 -5.27
C SER A 66 20.48 -6.46 -5.61
N ASP A 67 19.51 -6.26 -4.72
CA ASP A 67 18.33 -5.47 -5.07
C ASP A 67 18.60 -3.96 -5.06
N ASP A 68 17.95 -3.28 -6.00
CA ASP A 68 17.83 -1.83 -6.03
C ASP A 68 16.36 -1.47 -5.82
N PRO A 69 16.02 -0.70 -4.76
CA PRO A 69 14.63 -0.38 -4.45
C PRO A 69 13.89 0.33 -5.60
N TRP A 70 14.57 1.21 -6.34
CA TRP A 70 13.95 1.93 -7.45
C TRP A 70 13.59 0.97 -8.58
N LEU A 71 14.52 0.11 -8.98
CA LEU A 71 14.30 -0.85 -10.07
C LEU A 71 13.24 -1.89 -9.72
N GLN A 72 13.23 -2.37 -8.47
CA GLN A 72 12.19 -3.29 -8.00
C GLN A 72 10.82 -2.61 -8.00
N HIS A 73 10.74 -1.34 -7.61
CA HIS A 73 9.50 -0.58 -7.65
C HIS A 73 9.00 -0.39 -9.09
N GLU A 74 9.87 0.04 -10.02
CA GLU A 74 9.52 0.22 -11.42
C GLU A 74 9.04 -1.08 -12.06
N LYS A 75 9.68 -2.20 -11.74
CA LYS A 75 9.28 -3.52 -12.22
C LYS A 75 7.90 -3.95 -11.72
N GLN A 76 7.62 -3.74 -10.43
CA GLN A 76 6.36 -4.19 -9.79
C GLN A 76 5.20 -3.22 -10.01
N SER A 77 5.48 -1.94 -10.24
CA SER A 77 4.47 -0.89 -10.43
C SER A 77 4.94 0.13 -11.47
N PRO A 78 5.03 -0.25 -12.76
CA PRO A 78 5.55 0.63 -13.81
C PRO A 78 4.71 1.91 -14.00
N GLU A 79 3.44 1.86 -13.60
CA GLU A 79 2.50 2.97 -13.68
C GLU A 79 2.50 3.88 -12.42
N CYS A 80 3.44 3.70 -11.50
CA CYS A 80 3.54 4.54 -10.32
C CYS A 80 3.89 5.99 -10.69
N LEU A 81 2.96 6.92 -10.46
CA LEU A 81 3.15 8.34 -10.78
C LEU A 81 4.35 8.95 -10.06
N TYR A 82 4.62 8.52 -8.82
CA TYR A 82 5.79 8.98 -8.05
C TYR A 82 7.10 8.70 -8.80
N LEU A 83 7.29 7.49 -9.35
CA LEU A 83 8.48 7.15 -10.10
C LEU A 83 8.57 7.93 -11.42
N LYS A 84 7.45 8.05 -12.14
CA LYS A 84 7.39 8.77 -13.42
C LYS A 84 7.77 10.25 -13.28
N VAL A 85 7.35 10.87 -12.18
CA VAL A 85 7.61 12.29 -11.90
C VAL A 85 9.01 12.49 -11.32
N LYS A 86 9.39 11.72 -10.29
CA LYS A 86 10.69 11.87 -9.63
C LYS A 86 11.85 11.41 -10.54
N LYS A 87 11.67 10.39 -11.38
CA LYS A 87 12.62 9.84 -12.38
C LYS A 87 13.92 9.23 -11.83
N SER A 88 14.49 9.74 -10.74
CA SER A 88 15.68 9.17 -10.10
C SER A 88 15.84 9.59 -8.63
N TYR A 89 16.81 9.00 -7.94
CA TYR A 89 17.16 9.35 -6.56
C TYR A 89 17.56 10.83 -6.37
N SER A 90 18.26 11.43 -7.32
CA SER A 90 18.85 12.78 -7.20
C SER A 90 17.85 13.92 -7.39
N ASN A 91 16.67 13.64 -7.93
CA ASN A 91 15.71 14.68 -8.25
C ASN A 91 14.87 15.03 -7.02
N GLU A 92 14.67 16.32 -6.77
CA GLU A 92 13.71 16.79 -5.78
C GLU A 92 12.34 17.04 -6.45
N LEU A 93 11.26 16.82 -5.71
CA LEU A 93 9.92 17.12 -6.19
C LEU A 93 9.61 18.59 -5.97
N THR A 94 9.02 19.23 -6.97
CA THR A 94 8.37 20.52 -6.79
C THR A 94 7.08 20.36 -5.98
N VAL A 95 6.57 21.46 -5.42
CA VAL A 95 5.28 21.46 -4.70
C VAL A 95 4.13 21.01 -5.61
N LYS A 96 4.15 21.42 -6.88
CA LYS A 96 3.13 21.03 -7.87
C LYS A 96 3.13 19.52 -8.09
N GLU A 97 4.30 18.94 -8.34
CA GLU A 97 4.46 17.49 -8.53
C GLU A 97 4.02 16.71 -7.30
N PHE A 98 4.37 17.19 -6.10
CA PHE A 98 3.92 16.59 -4.85
C PHE A 98 2.38 16.58 -4.73
N ILE A 99 1.71 17.70 -5.03
CA ILE A 99 0.25 17.78 -5.02
C ILE A 99 -0.38 16.83 -6.05
N GLU A 100 0.22 16.71 -7.24
CA GLU A 100 -0.25 15.78 -8.26
C GLU A 100 -0.15 14.31 -7.81
N ILE A 101 0.95 13.95 -7.14
CA ILE A 101 1.14 12.62 -6.54
C ILE A 101 0.11 12.36 -5.43
N GLU A 102 -0.12 13.32 -4.54
CA GLU A 102 -1.12 13.17 -3.47
C GLU A 102 -2.54 13.05 -4.01
N LYS A 103 -2.89 13.84 -5.03
CA LYS A 103 -4.17 13.70 -5.73
C LYS A 103 -4.32 12.30 -6.32
N PHE A 104 -3.30 11.81 -7.01
CA PHE A 104 -3.29 10.46 -7.57
C PHE A 104 -3.47 9.39 -6.50
N ARG A 105 -2.74 9.49 -5.37
CA ARG A 105 -2.86 8.58 -4.23
C ARG A 105 -4.28 8.55 -3.68
N CYS A 106 -4.90 9.71 -3.45
CA CYS A 106 -6.27 9.81 -2.97
C CYS A 106 -7.29 9.20 -3.94
N LEU A 107 -7.13 9.46 -5.25
CA LEU A 107 -7.99 8.87 -6.27
C LEU A 107 -7.85 7.34 -6.34
N GLN A 108 -6.63 6.82 -6.25
CA GLN A 108 -6.41 5.38 -6.20
C GLN A 108 -7.03 4.74 -4.94
N MET A 109 -6.94 5.40 -3.79
CA MET A 109 -7.56 4.91 -2.56
C MET A 109 -9.08 4.85 -2.68
N ASN A 110 -9.69 5.89 -3.25
CA ASN A 110 -11.13 5.94 -3.49
C ASN A 110 -11.58 4.86 -4.47
N ASP A 111 -10.84 4.67 -5.57
CA ASP A 111 -11.15 3.61 -6.55
C ASP A 111 -11.07 2.23 -5.90
N ARG A 112 -10.00 1.91 -5.15
CA ARG A 112 -9.90 0.63 -4.43
C ARG A 112 -11.06 0.40 -3.48
N TYR A 113 -11.43 1.42 -2.70
CA TYR A 113 -12.57 1.33 -1.79
C TYR A 113 -13.88 1.05 -2.55
N PHE A 114 -14.11 1.78 -3.64
CA PHE A 114 -15.27 1.59 -4.49
C PHE A 114 -15.32 0.20 -5.12
N GLN A 115 -14.19 -0.28 -5.67
CA GLN A 115 -14.10 -1.62 -6.26
C GLN A 115 -14.32 -2.72 -5.22
N GLN A 116 -13.78 -2.58 -4.02
CA GLN A 116 -14.00 -3.53 -2.93
C GLN A 116 -15.48 -3.61 -2.55
N LYS A 117 -16.14 -2.47 -2.33
CA LYS A 117 -17.58 -2.43 -2.02
C LYS A 117 -18.42 -2.99 -3.18
N SER A 118 -18.07 -2.65 -4.42
CA SER A 118 -18.73 -3.17 -5.61
C SER A 118 -18.60 -4.69 -5.71
N LYS A 119 -17.43 -5.25 -5.38
CA LYS A 119 -17.22 -6.70 -5.33
C LYS A 119 -18.08 -7.35 -4.24
N THR A 120 -18.05 -6.83 -3.01
CA THR A 120 -18.87 -7.35 -1.91
C THR A 120 -20.35 -7.38 -2.27
N ILE A 121 -20.88 -6.33 -2.92
CA ILE A 121 -22.28 -6.30 -3.35
C ILE A 121 -22.56 -7.38 -4.40
N LYS A 122 -21.65 -7.60 -5.36
CA LYS A 122 -21.79 -8.68 -6.35
C LYS A 122 -21.79 -10.06 -5.68
N ASP A 123 -20.84 -10.29 -4.78
CA ASP A 123 -20.74 -11.55 -4.03
C ASP A 123 -22.03 -11.80 -3.22
N MET A 124 -22.63 -10.77 -2.60
CA MET A 124 -23.93 -10.88 -1.93
C MET A 124 -25.08 -11.22 -2.89
N LEU A 125 -25.14 -10.58 -4.06
CA LEU A 125 -26.19 -10.86 -5.05
C LEU A 125 -26.11 -12.30 -5.54
N ASP A 126 -24.90 -12.79 -5.81
CA ASP A 126 -24.67 -14.18 -6.23
C ASP A 126 -25.10 -15.17 -5.13
N LEU A 127 -24.84 -14.86 -3.85
CA LEU A 127 -25.31 -15.69 -2.74
C LEU A 127 -26.84 -15.70 -2.63
N VAL A 128 -27.49 -14.54 -2.65
CA VAL A 128 -28.96 -14.42 -2.53
C VAL A 128 -29.67 -15.20 -3.63
N GLN A 129 -29.15 -15.15 -4.87
CA GLN A 129 -29.73 -15.85 -6.01
C GLN A 129 -29.67 -17.39 -5.88
N ASN A 130 -28.78 -17.92 -5.05
CA ASN A 130 -28.54 -19.35 -4.89
C ASN A 130 -28.98 -19.91 -3.52
N LEU A 131 -29.67 -19.12 -2.69
CA LEU A 131 -30.17 -19.57 -1.38
C LEU A 131 -31.31 -20.60 -1.53
N THR A 132 -31.27 -21.63 -0.68
CA THR A 132 -32.42 -22.52 -0.44
C THR A 132 -33.31 -21.98 0.69
N SER A 133 -34.55 -22.49 0.80
CA SER A 133 -35.54 -21.99 1.76
C SER A 133 -35.12 -22.12 3.23
N ASP A 134 -34.28 -23.11 3.53
CA ASP A 134 -33.71 -23.41 4.83
C ASP A 134 -32.41 -22.64 5.13
N GLN A 135 -31.93 -21.80 4.20
CA GLN A 135 -30.71 -21.03 4.39
C GLN A 135 -30.97 -19.54 4.63
N GLU A 136 -30.00 -18.86 5.24
CA GLU A 136 -29.93 -17.42 5.45
C GLU A 136 -28.52 -16.89 5.25
N ILE A 137 -28.41 -15.60 4.90
CA ILE A 137 -27.13 -14.90 4.82
C ILE A 137 -26.88 -14.18 6.14
N VAL A 138 -25.73 -14.46 6.74
CA VAL A 138 -25.22 -13.75 7.90
C VAL A 138 -24.06 -12.87 7.46
N THR A 139 -24.15 -11.59 7.79
CA THR A 139 -23.10 -10.61 7.49
C THR A 139 -22.47 -10.14 8.80
N THR A 140 -21.14 -10.18 8.87
CA THR A 140 -20.38 -9.63 10.01
C THR A 140 -19.40 -8.56 9.51
N ILE A 141 -19.03 -7.65 10.41
CA ILE A 141 -18.03 -6.62 10.13
C ILE A 141 -16.90 -6.83 11.12
N ASP A 142 -15.67 -6.95 10.63
CA ASP A 142 -14.50 -7.08 11.49
C ASP A 142 -13.97 -5.72 12.00
N GLU A 143 -12.97 -5.78 12.86
CA GLU A 143 -12.28 -4.62 13.44
C GLU A 143 -11.65 -3.68 12.40
N ASN A 144 -11.44 -4.16 11.17
CA ASN A 144 -10.89 -3.39 10.05
C ASN A 144 -11.99 -2.87 9.11
N ASN A 145 -13.26 -2.88 9.53
CA ASN A 145 -14.44 -2.54 8.71
C ASN A 145 -14.57 -3.39 7.44
N GLN A 146 -13.99 -4.59 7.40
CA GLN A 146 -14.22 -5.53 6.31
C GLN A 146 -15.49 -6.32 6.58
N VAL A 147 -16.31 -6.46 5.53
CA VAL A 147 -17.58 -7.17 5.58
C VAL A 147 -17.33 -8.63 5.22
N HIS A 148 -17.65 -9.54 6.12
CA HIS A 148 -17.63 -10.99 5.90
C HIS A 148 -19.04 -11.50 5.69
N ILE A 149 -19.23 -12.40 4.74
CA ILE A 149 -20.54 -12.91 4.34
C ILE A 149 -20.50 -14.43 4.42
N GLU A 150 -21.44 -15.01 5.15
CA GLU A 150 -21.60 -16.46 5.32
C GLU A 150 -23.04 -16.87 5.02
N VAL A 151 -23.22 -18.07 4.48
CA VAL A 151 -24.53 -18.73 4.37
C VAL A 151 -24.65 -19.74 5.50
N LYS A 152 -25.75 -19.68 6.26
CA LYS A 152 -26.06 -20.64 7.33
C LYS A 152 -27.40 -21.30 7.07
N THR A 153 -27.53 -22.55 7.45
CA THR A 153 -28.83 -23.22 7.55
C THR A 153 -29.52 -22.77 8.83
N LYS A 154 -30.82 -22.50 8.74
CA LYS A 154 -31.70 -22.09 9.84
C LYS A 154 -31.87 -23.19 10.90
#